data_AF-A8M6H2-F1
#
_entry.id   AF-A8M6H2-F1
#
_cell.length_a   1.000
_cell.length_b   1.000
_cell.length_c   1.000
_cell.angle_alpha   90.00
_cell.angle_beta   90.00
_cell.angle_gamma   90.00
#
_symmetry.space_group_name_H-M   'P 1'
#
loop_
_entity.id
_entity.type
_entity.pdbx_description
1 polymer ?
#
loop_
_entity_poly.entity_id
_entity_poly.type
_entity_poly.pdbx_seq_one_letter_code
_entity_poly.pdbx_strand_id
1 'polypeptide(L)'
;MQRTVGAALFGLGSLCVGVAAGMVLLIVPALKQVPYDLTPPEIAVVAQDATFVSAQAVTGGDPVVSVERGTLRSVTGIKTDNNTAAELTGSLADNTLIWNVYQATDWVDRNIPIERAESRIALDRVSGAAVEWEGQCYNDVKVVQPDTTGCESGSIAFAGQLYLFPFDTKKQTYQYFDGTLRQSLPLVYQGEDEVASLDTYRFEQTVPRQDLNIDEEALGGLLAYLAPGATTATMSYQASRTIWVEPSTGVIVAYREQQSRELVPDTGPPVVIFDASFQYDDATADAVLDQAREGRSQLLLLGRYLPIGLLVVGVLAAVAGIVLVRRVPRRAPAVRAD
;
A
#
# COMPACT_ATOMS: atom_id res chain seq x y z
N MET A 1 42.00 40.46 -10.84
CA MET A 1 40.68 40.20 -10.22
C MET A 1 39.64 39.63 -11.19
N GLN A 2 39.34 40.24 -12.34
CA GLN A 2 38.23 39.75 -13.20
C GLN A 2 38.41 38.30 -13.72
N ARG A 3 39.65 37.86 -13.96
CA ARG A 3 39.96 36.47 -14.37
C ARG A 3 39.74 35.45 -13.25
N THR A 4 40.13 35.76 -12.02
CA THR A 4 39.95 34.84 -10.87
C THR A 4 38.49 34.72 -10.50
N VAL A 5 37.74 35.83 -10.55
CA VAL A 5 36.28 35.85 -10.35
C VAL A 5 35.57 35.07 -11.48
N GLY A 6 35.97 35.27 -12.74
CA GLY A 6 35.39 34.54 -13.86
C GLY A 6 35.64 33.03 -13.80
N ALA A 7 36.84 32.60 -13.42
CA ALA A 7 37.16 31.18 -13.23
C ALA A 7 36.38 30.55 -12.05
N ALA A 8 36.23 31.28 -10.94
CA ALA A 8 35.45 30.83 -9.80
C ALA A 8 33.95 30.66 -10.16
N LEU A 9 33.38 31.61 -10.90
CA LEU A 9 31.98 31.54 -11.37
C LEU A 9 31.76 30.38 -12.34
N PHE A 10 32.72 30.10 -13.23
CA PHE A 10 32.64 28.94 -14.12
C PHE A 10 32.73 27.61 -13.35
N GLY A 11 33.61 27.53 -12.36
CA GLY A 11 33.73 26.35 -11.50
C GLY A 11 32.45 26.09 -10.70
N LEU A 12 31.89 27.13 -10.07
CA LEU A 12 30.61 27.05 -9.35
C LEU A 12 29.46 26.64 -10.28
N GLY A 13 29.38 27.27 -11.46
CA GLY A 13 28.34 26.94 -12.44
C GLY A 13 28.39 25.48 -12.90
N SER A 14 29.59 24.97 -13.16
CA SER A 14 29.80 23.56 -13.53
C SER A 14 29.44 22.60 -12.39
N LEU A 15 29.76 22.96 -11.14
CA LEU A 15 29.38 22.20 -9.95
C LEU A 15 27.85 22.12 -9.81
N CYS A 16 27.14 23.25 -9.94
CA CYS A 16 25.67 23.27 -9.84
C CYS A 16 25.01 22.37 -10.89
N VAL A 17 25.49 22.38 -12.14
CA VAL A 17 25.00 21.47 -13.19
C VAL A 17 25.31 20.01 -12.85
N GLY A 18 26.51 19.73 -12.36
CA GLY A 18 26.88 18.38 -11.91
C GLY A 18 26.00 17.86 -10.78
N VAL A 19 25.70 18.71 -9.77
CA VAL A 19 24.79 18.38 -8.67
C VAL A 19 23.38 18.15 -9.20
N ALA A 20 22.87 19.01 -10.08
CA ALA A 20 21.54 18.83 -10.68
C ALA A 20 21.41 17.47 -11.41
N ALA A 21 22.44 17.09 -12.17
CA ALA A 21 22.48 15.78 -12.83
C ALA A 21 22.55 14.63 -11.81
N GLY A 22 23.39 14.75 -10.78
CA GLY A 22 23.49 13.78 -9.70
C GLY A 22 22.18 13.57 -8.94
N MET A 23 21.42 14.64 -8.69
CA MET A 23 20.09 14.55 -8.07
C MET A 23 19.14 13.70 -8.91
N VAL A 24 19.04 13.97 -10.22
CA VAL A 24 18.10 13.26 -11.10
C VAL A 24 18.51 11.81 -11.31
N LEU A 25 19.82 11.53 -11.44
CA LEU A 25 20.33 10.20 -11.77
C LEU A 25 20.49 9.28 -10.56
N LEU A 26 20.72 9.83 -9.37
CA LEU A 26 21.02 9.03 -8.17
C LEU A 26 19.95 9.19 -7.08
N ILE A 27 19.51 10.41 -6.79
CA ILE A 27 18.62 10.68 -5.67
C ILE A 27 17.18 10.30 -6.03
N VAL A 28 16.68 10.70 -7.20
CA VAL A 28 15.29 10.42 -7.59
C VAL A 28 14.98 8.91 -7.64
N PRO A 29 15.81 8.05 -8.27
CA PRO A 29 15.57 6.61 -8.23
C PRO A 29 15.60 6.04 -6.82
N ALA A 30 16.51 6.52 -5.96
CA ALA A 30 16.62 6.08 -4.57
C ALA A 30 15.39 6.49 -3.71
N LEU A 31 14.67 7.54 -4.10
CA LEU A 31 13.42 7.97 -3.47
C LEU A 31 12.18 7.20 -3.98
N LYS A 32 12.26 6.60 -5.17
CA LYS A 32 11.14 5.88 -5.80
C LYS A 32 11.09 4.41 -5.40
N GLN A 33 11.23 4.17 -4.11
CA GLN A 33 11.13 2.86 -3.48
C GLN A 33 10.73 3.06 -2.02
N VAL A 34 10.05 2.07 -1.45
CA VAL A 34 9.62 2.13 -0.06
C VAL A 34 10.84 2.03 0.86
N PRO A 35 11.01 2.95 1.84
CA PRO A 35 12.14 2.91 2.76
C PRO A 35 11.95 1.87 3.86
N TYR A 36 13.05 1.31 4.37
CA TYR A 36 13.02 0.27 5.42
C TYR A 36 12.52 0.77 6.78
N ASP A 37 12.68 2.06 7.05
CA ASP A 37 12.24 2.74 8.26
C ASP A 37 10.84 3.37 8.10
N LEU A 38 10.13 3.07 7.00
CA LEU A 38 8.72 3.45 6.88
C LEU A 38 7.95 2.88 8.07
N THR A 39 7.20 3.74 8.75
CA THR A 39 6.18 3.34 9.70
C THR A 39 4.83 3.60 9.04
N PRO A 40 4.20 2.60 8.42
CA PRO A 40 2.91 2.79 7.77
C PRO A 40 1.87 3.25 8.81
N PRO A 41 0.98 4.19 8.46
CA PRO A 41 -0.14 4.50 9.33
C PRO A 41 -0.99 3.25 9.54
N GLU A 42 -1.65 3.18 10.69
CA GLU A 42 -2.71 2.21 10.90
C GLU A 42 -3.87 2.56 9.95
N ILE A 43 -4.32 1.58 9.17
CA ILE A 43 -5.39 1.76 8.18
C ILE A 43 -6.67 1.17 8.75
N ALA A 44 -7.72 1.97 8.84
CA ALA A 44 -9.02 1.52 9.29
C ALA A 44 -10.07 1.66 8.19
N VAL A 45 -10.83 0.59 7.99
CA VAL A 45 -12.02 0.57 7.14
C VAL A 45 -13.26 0.29 7.97
N VAL A 46 -14.36 0.92 7.62
CA VAL A 46 -15.64 0.80 8.30
C VAL A 46 -16.69 0.35 7.31
N ALA A 47 -17.51 -0.60 7.74
CA ALA A 47 -18.75 -1.00 7.07
C ALA A 47 -19.91 -0.69 7.99
N GLN A 48 -20.74 0.28 7.59
CA GLN A 48 -22.01 0.55 8.23
C GLN A 48 -23.02 -0.51 7.77
N ASP A 49 -23.96 -0.86 8.64
CA ASP A 49 -25.07 -1.76 8.30
C ASP A 49 -24.64 -3.15 7.79
N ALA A 50 -23.45 -3.61 8.18
CA ALA A 50 -22.93 -4.92 7.79
C ALA A 50 -23.78 -6.03 8.40
N THR A 51 -23.98 -7.10 7.64
CA THR A 51 -24.55 -8.37 8.12
C THR A 51 -23.41 -9.34 8.35
N PHE A 52 -23.32 -9.98 9.51
CA PHE A 52 -22.23 -10.90 9.81
C PHE A 52 -22.63 -11.95 10.85
N VAL A 53 -22.00 -13.11 10.80
CA VAL A 53 -22.15 -14.13 11.86
C VAL A 53 -21.33 -13.72 13.08
N SER A 54 -21.97 -13.80 14.24
CA SER A 54 -21.33 -13.62 15.55
C SER A 54 -21.58 -14.87 16.39
N ALA A 55 -20.51 -15.43 16.97
CA ALA A 55 -20.58 -16.47 17.97
C ALA A 55 -20.41 -15.84 19.36
N GLN A 56 -21.49 -15.78 20.15
CA GLN A 56 -21.48 -15.20 21.48
C GLN A 56 -21.43 -16.31 22.53
N ALA A 57 -20.44 -16.25 23.41
CA ALA A 57 -20.36 -17.12 24.57
C ALA A 57 -21.44 -16.72 25.58
N VAL A 58 -22.31 -17.67 25.93
CA VAL A 58 -23.34 -17.47 26.96
C VAL A 58 -22.83 -18.05 28.28
N THR A 59 -22.80 -17.25 29.35
CA THR A 59 -22.35 -17.73 30.66
C THR A 59 -23.30 -18.83 31.17
N GLY A 60 -22.79 -20.07 31.25
CA GLY A 60 -23.53 -21.22 31.75
C GLY A 60 -24.45 -21.90 30.71
N GLY A 61 -24.27 -21.63 29.42
CA GLY A 61 -25.00 -22.28 28.33
C GLY A 61 -24.12 -22.54 27.10
N ASP A 62 -24.72 -23.16 26.06
CA ASP A 62 -24.06 -23.37 24.78
C ASP A 62 -23.82 -22.04 24.06
N PRO A 63 -22.72 -21.90 23.29
CA PRO A 63 -22.46 -20.70 22.49
C PRO A 63 -23.60 -20.48 21.48
N VAL A 64 -24.04 -19.24 21.34
CA VAL A 64 -25.09 -18.87 20.39
C VAL A 64 -24.42 -18.29 19.16
N VAL A 65 -24.58 -18.96 18.02
CA VAL A 65 -24.19 -18.45 16.71
C VAL A 65 -25.42 -17.87 16.05
N SER A 66 -25.34 -16.60 15.65
CA SER A 66 -26.44 -15.92 14.98
C SER A 66 -25.94 -14.93 13.95
N VAL A 67 -26.80 -14.62 12.98
CA VAL A 67 -26.57 -13.53 12.02
C VAL A 67 -27.00 -12.23 12.68
N GLU A 68 -26.06 -11.31 12.81
CA GLU A 68 -26.23 -10.00 13.41
C GLU A 68 -26.10 -8.90 12.34
N ARG A 69 -26.58 -7.70 12.68
CA ARG A 69 -26.39 -6.50 11.87
C ARG A 69 -25.80 -5.39 12.71
N GLY A 70 -24.83 -4.66 12.17
CA GLY A 70 -24.22 -3.56 12.88
C GLY A 70 -23.05 -2.93 12.14
N THR A 71 -22.34 -2.04 12.84
CA THR A 71 -21.14 -1.39 12.32
C THR A 71 -19.92 -2.25 12.58
N LEU A 72 -19.22 -2.63 11.52
CA LEU A 72 -17.91 -3.28 11.61
C LEU A 72 -16.80 -2.25 11.36
N ARG A 73 -15.75 -2.29 12.17
CA ARG A 73 -14.49 -1.57 11.92
C ARG A 73 -13.37 -2.59 11.84
N SER A 74 -12.68 -2.62 10.71
CA SER A 74 -11.49 -3.44 10.49
C SER A 74 -10.26 -2.54 10.48
N VAL A 75 -9.30 -2.86 11.33
CA VAL A 75 -8.03 -2.17 11.47
C VAL A 75 -6.92 -3.05 10.92
N THR A 76 -6.03 -2.48 10.12
CA THR A 76 -4.80 -3.10 9.66
C THR A 76 -3.60 -2.33 10.20
N GLY A 77 -2.85 -2.97 11.10
CA GLY A 77 -1.59 -2.47 11.64
C GLY A 77 -0.39 -3.18 11.01
N ILE A 78 0.69 -2.45 10.74
CA ILE A 78 1.89 -3.00 10.10
C ILE A 78 3.10 -2.72 10.98
N LYS A 79 3.90 -3.77 11.22
CA LYS A 79 5.21 -3.68 11.86
C LYS A 79 6.29 -4.19 10.92
N THR A 80 7.29 -3.35 10.66
CA THR A 80 8.44 -3.73 9.83
C THR A 80 9.37 -4.69 10.58
N ASP A 81 9.88 -5.70 9.88
CA ASP A 81 10.84 -6.68 10.37
C ASP A 81 12.18 -6.54 9.65
N ASN A 82 12.91 -5.48 9.99
CA ASN A 82 14.17 -5.16 9.35
C ASN A 82 15.28 -6.19 9.65
N ASN A 83 15.16 -6.96 10.73
CA ASN A 83 16.12 -8.01 11.05
C ASN A 83 15.97 -9.17 10.06
N THR A 84 14.75 -9.70 9.88
CA THR A 84 14.53 -10.75 8.89
C THR A 84 14.82 -10.26 7.47
N ALA A 85 14.47 -9.01 7.13
CA ALA A 85 14.80 -8.44 5.84
C ALA A 85 16.32 -8.40 5.56
N ALA A 86 17.13 -8.10 6.59
CA ALA A 86 18.59 -8.07 6.47
C ALA A 86 19.24 -9.46 6.32
N GLU A 87 18.53 -10.52 6.71
CA GLU A 87 18.98 -11.91 6.60
C GLU A 87 18.62 -12.55 5.24
N LEU A 88 17.81 -11.88 4.40
CA LEU A 88 17.44 -12.37 3.09
C LEU A 88 18.66 -12.48 2.16
N THR A 89 18.65 -13.50 1.30
CA THR A 89 19.75 -13.79 0.38
C THR A 89 19.23 -13.93 -1.06
N GLY A 90 20.16 -13.99 -2.02
CA GLY A 90 19.82 -14.21 -3.42
C GLY A 90 19.02 -13.06 -4.02
N SER A 91 17.97 -13.37 -4.78
CA SER A 91 17.12 -12.38 -5.45
C SER A 91 16.30 -11.50 -4.51
N LEU A 92 16.21 -11.85 -3.23
CA LEU A 92 15.46 -11.11 -2.23
C LEU A 92 16.31 -10.11 -1.44
N ALA A 93 17.64 -10.19 -1.54
CA ALA A 93 18.55 -9.30 -0.81
C ALA A 93 18.40 -7.83 -1.24
N ASP A 94 18.56 -6.91 -0.28
CA ASP A 94 18.62 -5.45 -0.45
C ASP A 94 17.38 -4.73 -1.04
N ASN A 95 16.40 -5.45 -1.60
CA ASN A 95 15.20 -4.88 -2.22
C ASN A 95 13.86 -5.37 -1.66
N THR A 96 13.87 -6.13 -0.56
CA THR A 96 12.66 -6.75 0.01
C THR A 96 12.37 -6.24 1.40
N LEU A 97 11.12 -5.86 1.67
CA LEU A 97 10.61 -5.58 3.01
C LEU A 97 9.97 -6.84 3.57
N ILE A 98 10.11 -7.06 4.88
CA ILE A 98 9.31 -8.03 5.62
C ILE A 98 8.36 -7.26 6.52
N TRP A 99 7.06 -7.43 6.30
CA TRP A 99 6.00 -6.80 7.09
C TRP A 99 5.25 -7.86 7.88
N ASN A 100 5.18 -7.68 9.19
CA ASN A 100 4.25 -8.39 10.06
C ASN A 100 2.97 -7.54 10.13
N VAL A 101 1.87 -8.06 9.60
CA VAL A 101 0.58 -7.36 9.52
C VAL A 101 -0.39 -7.98 10.51
N TYR A 102 -1.07 -7.12 11.27
CA TYR A 102 -2.13 -7.49 12.18
C TYR A 102 -3.44 -6.91 11.68
N GLN A 103 -4.48 -7.72 11.65
CA GLN A 103 -5.84 -7.29 11.31
C GLN A 103 -6.78 -7.56 12.46
N ALA A 104 -7.63 -6.59 12.77
CA ALA A 104 -8.64 -6.68 13.80
C ALA A 104 -9.97 -6.11 13.32
N THR A 105 -10.96 -6.99 13.18
CA THR A 105 -12.34 -6.62 12.87
C THR A 105 -13.16 -6.66 14.16
N ASP A 106 -13.78 -5.53 14.49
CA ASP A 106 -14.61 -5.35 15.67
C ASP A 106 -16.03 -4.95 15.30
N TRP A 107 -16.99 -5.51 16.03
CA TRP A 107 -18.34 -4.99 16.07
C TRP A 107 -18.37 -3.79 17.00
N VAL A 108 -18.39 -2.61 16.40
CA VAL A 108 -18.26 -1.32 17.09
C VAL A 108 -19.40 -1.12 18.09
N ASP A 109 -20.64 -1.42 17.68
CA ASP A 109 -21.83 -1.10 18.50
C ASP A 109 -21.86 -1.86 19.83
N ARG A 110 -21.24 -3.05 19.88
CA ARG A 110 -21.18 -3.89 21.10
C ARG A 110 -19.78 -4.02 21.70
N ASN A 111 -18.76 -3.45 21.05
CA ASN A 111 -17.36 -3.59 21.43
C ASN A 111 -16.93 -5.07 21.55
N ILE A 112 -17.30 -5.88 20.54
CA ILE A 112 -17.01 -7.31 20.49
C ILE A 112 -16.03 -7.60 19.34
N PRO A 113 -14.91 -8.32 19.59
CA PRO A 113 -14.04 -8.80 18.52
C PRO A 113 -14.75 -9.83 17.64
N ILE A 114 -14.69 -9.62 16.33
CA ILE A 114 -15.26 -10.54 15.33
C ILE A 114 -14.17 -11.40 14.72
N GLU A 115 -13.08 -10.78 14.29
CA GLU A 115 -11.98 -11.48 13.61
C GLU A 115 -10.64 -10.88 14.04
N ARG A 116 -9.64 -11.74 14.14
CA ARG A 116 -8.24 -11.38 14.36
C ARG A 116 -7.40 -12.21 13.40
N ALA A 117 -6.51 -11.57 12.67
CA ALA A 117 -5.59 -12.26 11.79
C ALA A 117 -4.19 -11.66 11.92
N GLU A 118 -3.20 -12.50 11.71
CA GLU A 118 -1.81 -12.10 11.60
C GLU A 118 -1.22 -12.66 10.32
N SER A 119 -0.35 -11.90 9.67
CA SER A 119 0.40 -12.38 8.52
C SER A 119 1.81 -11.84 8.50
N ARG A 120 2.69 -12.58 7.82
CA ARG A 120 4.03 -12.12 7.48
C ARG A 120 4.20 -12.14 5.97
N ILE A 121 4.62 -11.02 5.41
CA ILE A 121 4.62 -10.79 3.97
C ILE A 121 5.97 -10.22 3.54
N ALA A 122 6.54 -10.79 2.48
CA ALA A 122 7.68 -10.24 1.77
C ALA A 122 7.21 -9.36 0.60
N LEU A 123 7.67 -8.11 0.52
CA LEU A 123 7.26 -7.13 -0.47
C LEU A 123 8.48 -6.53 -1.18
N ASP A 124 8.43 -6.42 -2.50
CA ASP A 124 9.47 -5.73 -3.27
C ASP A 124 9.32 -4.20 -3.12
N ARG A 125 10.42 -3.53 -2.80
CA ARG A 125 10.43 -2.10 -2.44
C ARG A 125 10.11 -1.17 -3.60
N VAL A 126 10.30 -1.62 -4.84
CA VAL A 126 10.12 -0.79 -6.03
C VAL A 126 8.73 -0.98 -6.62
N SER A 127 8.33 -2.24 -6.79
CA SER A 127 7.05 -2.62 -7.37
C SER A 127 5.88 -2.56 -6.38
N GLY A 128 6.16 -2.65 -5.08
CA GLY A 128 5.17 -2.77 -4.01
C GLY A 128 4.49 -4.14 -3.90
N ALA A 129 4.78 -5.05 -4.84
CA ALA A 129 4.12 -6.35 -4.91
C ALA A 129 4.74 -7.34 -3.92
N ALA A 130 3.92 -8.27 -3.44
CA ALA A 130 4.41 -9.43 -2.72
C ALA A 130 5.27 -10.32 -3.61
N VAL A 131 6.39 -10.75 -3.05
CA VAL A 131 7.38 -11.63 -3.68
C VAL A 131 7.37 -12.98 -3.00
N GLU A 132 7.61 -14.02 -3.79
CA GLU A 132 7.68 -15.40 -3.29
C GLU A 132 8.78 -15.54 -2.23
N TRP A 133 8.39 -16.03 -1.06
CA TRP A 133 9.30 -16.24 0.06
C TRP A 133 8.72 -17.27 1.02
N GLU A 134 9.51 -18.28 1.39
CA GLU A 134 9.07 -19.40 2.25
C GLU A 134 8.63 -18.96 3.65
N GLY A 135 9.07 -17.80 4.13
CA GLY A 135 8.69 -17.26 5.43
C GLY A 135 7.34 -16.55 5.46
N GLN A 136 6.63 -16.47 4.32
CA GLN A 136 5.29 -15.93 4.27
C GLN A 136 4.33 -16.79 5.10
N CYS A 137 3.42 -16.15 5.84
CA CYS A 137 2.45 -16.88 6.64
C CYS A 137 1.17 -16.08 6.85
N TYR A 138 0.07 -16.79 7.11
CA TYR A 138 -1.22 -16.22 7.47
C TYR A 138 -1.87 -17.11 8.54
N ASN A 139 -2.37 -16.50 9.61
CA ASN A 139 -3.01 -17.19 10.70
C ASN A 139 -4.25 -16.42 11.17
N ASP A 140 -5.41 -17.10 11.14
CA ASP A 140 -6.64 -16.62 11.75
C ASP A 140 -6.56 -16.88 13.26
N VAL A 141 -6.26 -15.84 14.04
CA VAL A 141 -6.10 -15.95 15.48
C VAL A 141 -7.48 -16.19 16.09
N LYS A 142 -7.70 -17.41 16.58
CA LYS A 142 -8.92 -17.75 17.31
C LYS A 142 -9.00 -16.85 18.54
N VAL A 143 -10.01 -15.97 18.56
CA VAL A 143 -10.25 -14.96 19.62
C VAL A 143 -10.28 -15.57 21.04
N VAL A 144 -10.55 -16.88 21.15
CA VAL A 144 -10.65 -17.62 22.41
C VAL A 144 -9.29 -18.13 22.96
N GLN A 145 -8.22 -18.17 22.14
CA GLN A 145 -6.88 -18.62 22.57
C GLN A 145 -5.83 -17.53 22.28
N PRO A 146 -5.61 -16.59 23.22
CA PRO A 146 -4.75 -15.44 23.02
C PRO A 146 -3.23 -15.72 23.06
N ASP A 147 -2.78 -16.98 23.21
CA ASP A 147 -1.37 -17.33 23.42
C ASP A 147 -0.71 -18.13 22.27
N THR A 148 -1.42 -18.37 21.17
CA THR A 148 -0.88 -19.01 19.97
C THR A 148 -0.67 -18.00 18.85
N THR A 149 0.37 -17.16 18.95
CA THR A 149 1.02 -16.57 17.76
C THR A 149 1.59 -17.73 16.96
N GLY A 150 0.86 -18.15 15.93
CA GLY A 150 0.98 -19.43 15.25
C GLY A 150 1.18 -19.29 13.75
N CYS A 151 1.67 -18.13 13.29
CA CYS A 151 1.96 -17.86 11.89
C CYS A 151 3.03 -18.83 11.35
N GLU A 152 2.57 -19.95 10.81
CA GLU A 152 3.39 -21.02 10.24
C GLU A 152 3.94 -20.59 8.88
N SER A 153 5.27 -20.52 8.78
CA SER A 153 5.96 -20.22 7.52
C SER A 153 5.52 -21.18 6.40
N GLY A 154 5.22 -20.64 5.24
CA GLY A 154 4.78 -21.38 4.06
C GLY A 154 3.29 -21.72 4.05
N SER A 155 2.51 -21.29 5.06
CA SER A 155 1.05 -21.51 5.11
C SER A 155 0.28 -20.79 3.99
N ILE A 156 0.90 -19.82 3.33
CA ILE A 156 0.32 -19.05 2.23
C ILE A 156 1.42 -18.51 1.32
N ALA A 157 1.09 -18.31 0.05
CA ALA A 157 1.94 -17.64 -0.92
C ALA A 157 1.28 -16.33 -1.36
N PHE A 158 1.69 -15.20 -0.77
CA PHE A 158 1.23 -13.89 -1.20
C PHE A 158 1.94 -13.49 -2.50
N ALA A 159 1.16 -13.01 -3.46
CA ALA A 159 1.66 -12.51 -4.73
C ALA A 159 0.86 -11.28 -5.20
N GLY A 160 1.49 -10.41 -5.98
CA GLY A 160 0.85 -9.20 -6.50
C GLY A 160 0.69 -8.11 -5.44
N GLN A 161 -0.12 -7.10 -5.74
CA GLN A 161 -0.35 -5.95 -4.88
C GLN A 161 -1.29 -6.29 -3.72
N LEU A 162 -1.03 -5.67 -2.56
CA LEU A 162 -1.88 -5.75 -1.36
C LEU A 162 -2.09 -4.36 -0.76
N TYR A 163 -1.00 -3.77 -0.25
CA TYR A 163 -1.01 -2.49 0.47
C TYR A 163 -0.34 -1.36 -0.30
N LEU A 164 0.53 -1.71 -1.25
CA LEU A 164 1.39 -0.77 -1.95
C LEU A 164 1.10 -0.81 -3.44
N PHE A 165 1.34 0.32 -4.09
CA PHE A 165 1.52 0.41 -5.54
C PHE A 165 2.89 1.03 -5.82
N PRO A 166 3.47 0.79 -7.00
CA PRO A 166 4.76 1.37 -7.33
C PRO A 166 4.66 2.88 -7.49
N PHE A 167 5.74 3.58 -7.17
CA PHE A 167 5.94 4.96 -7.62
C PHE A 167 5.80 5.04 -9.14
N ASP A 168 5.29 6.18 -9.63
CA ASP A 168 4.87 6.32 -11.02
C ASP A 168 3.94 5.16 -11.47
N THR A 169 2.93 4.84 -10.65
CA THR A 169 1.92 3.81 -10.95
C THR A 169 1.45 3.92 -12.40
N LYS A 170 1.30 2.79 -13.08
CA LYS A 170 0.99 2.71 -14.50
C LYS A 170 -0.48 2.43 -14.74
N LYS A 171 -0.99 2.90 -15.88
CA LYS A 171 -2.34 2.61 -16.37
C LYS A 171 -2.39 1.20 -16.98
N GLN A 172 -2.31 0.19 -16.14
CA GLN A 172 -2.28 -1.21 -16.54
C GLN A 172 -3.06 -2.08 -15.55
N THR A 173 -3.31 -3.33 -15.91
CA THR A 173 -3.82 -4.31 -14.96
C THR A 173 -2.71 -4.73 -14.00
N TYR A 174 -3.00 -4.68 -12.70
CA TYR A 174 -2.16 -5.26 -11.66
C TYR A 174 -2.77 -6.57 -11.16
N GLN A 175 -1.96 -7.50 -10.67
CA GLN A 175 -2.49 -8.59 -9.86
C GLN A 175 -2.67 -8.09 -8.44
N TYR A 176 -3.84 -8.29 -7.84
CA TYR A 176 -4.17 -7.86 -6.49
C TYR A 176 -4.63 -9.05 -5.68
N PHE A 177 -4.04 -9.25 -4.49
CA PHE A 177 -4.29 -10.42 -3.65
C PHE A 177 -5.67 -10.35 -2.99
N ASP A 178 -6.47 -11.38 -3.20
CA ASP A 178 -7.72 -11.58 -2.46
C ASP A 178 -7.44 -12.46 -1.23
N GLY A 179 -7.60 -11.89 -0.04
CA GLY A 179 -7.35 -12.61 1.22
C GLY A 179 -8.31 -13.76 1.51
N THR A 180 -9.53 -13.72 0.95
CA THR A 180 -10.53 -14.79 1.15
C THR A 180 -10.23 -15.98 0.25
N LEU A 181 -9.91 -15.72 -1.02
CA LEU A 181 -9.57 -16.77 -1.99
C LEU A 181 -8.10 -17.19 -1.93
N ARG A 182 -7.27 -16.46 -1.18
CA ARG A 182 -5.82 -16.67 -1.04
C ARG A 182 -5.09 -16.73 -2.38
N GLN A 183 -5.48 -15.86 -3.32
CA GLN A 183 -4.90 -15.80 -4.66
C GLN A 183 -4.97 -14.38 -5.23
N SER A 184 -4.09 -14.07 -6.17
CA SER A 184 -4.06 -12.78 -6.84
C SER A 184 -4.95 -12.77 -8.07
N LEU A 185 -5.93 -11.86 -8.08
CA LEU A 185 -6.86 -11.68 -9.17
C LEU A 185 -6.56 -10.37 -9.94
N PRO A 186 -6.96 -10.26 -11.21
CA PRO A 186 -6.76 -9.03 -11.98
C PRO A 186 -7.48 -7.85 -11.33
N LEU A 187 -6.76 -6.74 -11.18
CA LEU A 187 -7.25 -5.43 -10.77
C LEU A 187 -7.03 -4.47 -11.95
N VAL A 188 -8.11 -4.15 -12.64
CA VAL A 188 -8.08 -3.52 -13.97
C VAL A 188 -8.15 -2.01 -13.82
N TYR A 189 -7.29 -1.29 -14.54
CA TYR A 189 -7.38 0.16 -14.65
C TYR A 189 -8.66 0.57 -15.38
N GLN A 190 -9.46 1.44 -14.77
CA GLN A 190 -10.76 1.89 -15.31
C GLN A 190 -10.80 3.36 -15.70
N GLY A 191 -9.85 4.17 -15.25
CA GLY A 191 -9.82 5.59 -15.59
C GLY A 191 -9.10 6.45 -14.57
N GLU A 192 -9.26 7.75 -14.74
CA GLU A 192 -8.78 8.76 -13.79
C GLU A 192 -9.98 9.40 -13.11
N ASP A 193 -9.85 9.65 -11.80
CA ASP A 193 -10.81 10.41 -11.01
C ASP A 193 -10.06 11.45 -10.18
N GLU A 194 -10.78 12.47 -9.68
CA GLU A 194 -10.25 13.40 -8.69
C GLU A 194 -10.77 13.02 -7.29
N VAL A 195 -9.86 12.77 -6.35
CA VAL A 195 -10.18 12.50 -4.93
C VAL A 195 -9.52 13.57 -4.08
N ALA A 196 -10.33 14.41 -3.41
CA ALA A 196 -9.85 15.51 -2.57
C ALA A 196 -8.76 16.38 -3.24
N SER A 197 -9.00 16.73 -4.52
CA SER A 197 -8.10 17.51 -5.38
C SER A 197 -6.75 16.85 -5.71
N LEU A 198 -6.67 15.53 -5.59
CA LEU A 198 -5.60 14.72 -6.15
C LEU A 198 -6.09 14.00 -7.40
N ASP A 199 -5.29 14.06 -8.47
CA ASP A 199 -5.47 13.21 -9.65
C ASP A 199 -5.16 11.76 -9.23
N THR A 200 -6.09 10.84 -9.50
CA THR A 200 -5.96 9.43 -9.11
C THR A 200 -6.23 8.51 -10.28
N TYR A 201 -5.64 7.32 -10.24
CA TYR A 201 -6.03 6.22 -11.11
C TYR A 201 -7.03 5.33 -10.37
N ARG A 202 -8.20 5.11 -10.97
CA ARG A 202 -9.21 4.18 -10.47
C ARG A 202 -8.96 2.81 -11.05
N PHE A 203 -8.83 1.83 -10.16
CA PHE A 203 -8.78 0.42 -10.50
C PHE A 203 -9.97 -0.33 -9.92
N GLU A 204 -10.50 -1.29 -10.67
CA GLU A 204 -11.63 -2.11 -10.25
C GLU A 204 -11.34 -3.60 -10.40
N GLN A 205 -11.82 -4.37 -9.43
CA GLN A 205 -11.77 -5.82 -9.45
C GLN A 205 -13.16 -6.36 -9.11
N THR A 206 -13.60 -7.36 -9.85
CA THR A 206 -14.84 -8.09 -9.57
C THR A 206 -14.50 -9.56 -9.43
N VAL A 207 -14.85 -10.12 -8.28
CA VAL A 207 -14.79 -11.55 -8.00
C VAL A 207 -16.21 -12.09 -8.17
N PRO A 208 -16.48 -12.85 -9.25
CA PRO A 208 -17.78 -13.44 -9.44
C PRO A 208 -18.06 -14.45 -8.32
N ARG A 209 -19.35 -14.67 -8.05
CA ARG A 209 -19.80 -15.66 -7.08
C ARG A 209 -19.22 -17.03 -7.42
N GLN A 210 -18.50 -17.61 -6.45
CA GLN A 210 -17.91 -18.92 -6.54
C GLN A 210 -17.86 -19.58 -5.17
N ASP A 211 -17.79 -20.91 -5.13
CA ASP A 211 -17.68 -21.65 -3.87
C ASP A 211 -16.26 -21.55 -3.31
N LEU A 212 -16.18 -21.41 -1.99
CA LEU A 212 -14.96 -21.48 -1.21
C LEU A 212 -14.68 -22.93 -0.81
N ASN A 213 -13.41 -23.30 -0.83
CA ASN A 213 -12.95 -24.56 -0.27
C ASN A 213 -12.76 -24.42 1.24
N ILE A 214 -13.84 -24.61 2.00
CA ILE A 214 -13.85 -24.54 3.47
C ILE A 214 -13.91 -25.95 4.05
N ASP A 215 -13.22 -26.17 5.16
CA ASP A 215 -13.27 -27.41 5.93
C ASP A 215 -14.72 -27.78 6.32
N GLU A 216 -15.10 -29.05 6.12
CA GLU A 216 -16.44 -29.57 6.43
C GLU A 216 -16.80 -29.42 7.90
N GLU A 217 -15.84 -29.52 8.83
CA GLU A 217 -16.05 -29.32 10.26
C GLU A 217 -16.43 -27.85 10.56
N ALA A 218 -15.73 -26.91 9.94
CA ALA A 218 -16.02 -25.48 10.08
C ALA A 218 -17.40 -25.12 9.51
N LEU A 219 -17.76 -25.71 8.36
CA LEU A 219 -19.10 -25.56 7.79
C LEU A 219 -20.18 -26.19 8.66
N GLY A 220 -19.95 -27.41 9.18
CA GLY A 220 -20.88 -28.11 10.07
C GLY A 220 -21.17 -27.32 11.35
N GLY A 221 -20.15 -26.67 11.91
CA GLY A 221 -20.26 -25.78 13.07
C GLY A 221 -21.19 -24.58 12.83
N LEU A 222 -21.20 -24.00 11.63
CA LEU A 222 -22.14 -22.93 11.25
C LEU A 222 -23.52 -23.48 10.89
N LEU A 223 -23.55 -24.57 10.13
CA LEU A 223 -24.77 -25.21 9.61
C LEU A 223 -25.75 -25.57 10.72
N ALA A 224 -25.25 -26.13 11.82
CA ALA A 224 -26.05 -26.55 12.97
C ALA A 224 -26.91 -25.42 13.57
N TYR A 225 -26.45 -24.17 13.51
CA TYR A 225 -27.16 -23.00 14.04
C TYR A 225 -27.95 -22.25 12.97
N LEU A 226 -27.40 -22.15 11.76
CA LEU A 226 -27.91 -21.23 10.73
C LEU A 226 -28.91 -21.88 9.78
N ALA A 227 -28.85 -23.20 9.57
CA ALA A 227 -29.81 -23.92 8.75
C ALA A 227 -30.14 -25.29 9.38
N PRO A 228 -30.92 -25.30 10.48
CA PRO A 228 -31.29 -26.53 11.16
C PRO A 228 -32.10 -27.45 10.24
N GLY A 229 -31.65 -28.71 10.13
CA GLY A 229 -32.26 -29.73 9.26
C GLY A 229 -31.46 -30.02 7.99
N ALA A 230 -30.51 -29.15 7.64
CA ALA A 230 -29.53 -29.42 6.59
C ALA A 230 -28.42 -30.35 7.08
N THR A 231 -27.86 -31.17 6.20
CA THR A 231 -26.78 -32.12 6.55
C THR A 231 -25.42 -31.72 5.98
N THR A 232 -25.42 -31.02 4.86
CA THR A 232 -24.23 -30.47 4.22
C THR A 232 -24.48 -29.04 3.75
N ALA A 233 -23.42 -28.28 3.54
CA ALA A 233 -23.48 -26.94 2.97
C ALA A 233 -22.21 -26.62 2.20
N THR A 234 -22.29 -25.66 1.28
CA THR A 234 -21.12 -24.97 0.72
C THR A 234 -21.09 -23.53 1.21
N MET A 235 -19.96 -22.85 1.05
CA MET A 235 -19.87 -21.41 1.30
C MET A 235 -19.52 -20.71 0.00
N SER A 236 -20.36 -19.80 -0.46
CA SER A 236 -20.05 -18.99 -1.64
C SER A 236 -19.46 -17.64 -1.25
N TYR A 237 -18.66 -17.09 -2.15
CA TYR A 237 -17.97 -15.82 -2.00
C TYR A 237 -18.07 -14.99 -3.27
N GLN A 238 -18.33 -13.70 -3.09
CA GLN A 238 -18.21 -12.69 -4.13
C GLN A 238 -17.70 -11.38 -3.54
N ALA A 239 -17.00 -10.60 -4.35
CA ALA A 239 -16.54 -9.28 -3.93
C ALA A 239 -16.43 -8.33 -5.12
N SER A 240 -16.59 -7.03 -4.86
CA SER A 240 -16.21 -5.98 -5.78
C SER A 240 -15.34 -4.96 -5.05
N ARG A 241 -14.27 -4.53 -5.71
CA ARG A 241 -13.29 -3.60 -5.15
C ARG A 241 -13.08 -2.43 -6.10
N THR A 242 -12.94 -1.25 -5.53
CA THR A 242 -12.50 -0.06 -6.22
C THR A 242 -11.40 0.60 -5.41
N ILE A 243 -10.27 0.85 -6.05
CA ILE A 243 -9.05 1.38 -5.44
C ILE A 243 -8.64 2.63 -6.22
N TRP A 244 -8.41 3.74 -5.53
CA TRP A 244 -7.91 4.97 -6.11
C TRP A 244 -6.48 5.21 -5.66
N VAL A 245 -5.57 5.30 -6.62
CA VAL A 245 -4.13 5.42 -6.36
C VAL A 245 -3.63 6.77 -6.88
N GLU A 246 -2.94 7.54 -6.05
CA GLU A 246 -2.21 8.73 -6.52
C GLU A 246 -0.99 8.26 -7.34
N PRO A 247 -0.90 8.61 -8.64
CA PRO A 247 0.00 7.93 -9.56
C PRO A 247 1.48 8.21 -9.31
N SER A 248 1.84 9.36 -8.74
CA SER A 248 3.26 9.73 -8.54
C SER A 248 3.88 8.91 -7.41
N THR A 249 3.14 8.76 -6.32
CA THR A 249 3.57 8.15 -5.06
C THR A 249 3.18 6.69 -4.92
N GLY A 250 2.11 6.24 -5.59
CA GLY A 250 1.56 4.90 -5.40
C GLY A 250 0.73 4.74 -4.12
N VAL A 251 0.39 5.84 -3.43
CA VAL A 251 -0.47 5.80 -2.24
C VAL A 251 -1.91 5.51 -2.64
N ILE A 252 -2.56 4.57 -1.96
CA ILE A 252 -4.00 4.30 -2.08
C ILE A 252 -4.73 5.37 -1.26
N VAL A 253 -5.33 6.34 -1.95
CA VAL A 253 -5.97 7.50 -1.30
C VAL A 253 -7.45 7.29 -1.03
N ALA A 254 -8.08 6.33 -1.70
CA ALA A 254 -9.42 5.87 -1.39
C ALA A 254 -9.58 4.39 -1.70
N TYR A 255 -10.44 3.74 -0.92
CA TYR A 255 -10.72 2.32 -0.99
C TYR A 255 -12.20 2.08 -0.80
N ARG A 256 -12.77 1.20 -1.61
CA ARG A 256 -14.12 0.66 -1.42
C ARG A 256 -14.13 -0.83 -1.74
N GLU A 257 -14.74 -1.61 -0.88
CA GLU A 257 -14.95 -3.03 -1.09
C GLU A 257 -16.36 -3.42 -0.65
N GLN A 258 -17.11 -4.09 -1.51
CA GLN A 258 -18.29 -4.83 -1.11
C GLN A 258 -17.93 -6.31 -1.11
N GLN A 259 -18.16 -6.97 0.02
CA GLN A 259 -17.93 -8.39 0.17
C GLN A 259 -19.23 -9.08 0.59
N SER A 260 -19.51 -10.25 0.00
CA SER A 260 -20.62 -11.10 0.41
C SER A 260 -20.18 -12.56 0.48
N ARG A 261 -20.57 -13.23 1.57
CA ARG A 261 -20.42 -14.66 1.78
C ARG A 261 -21.78 -15.25 2.17
N GLU A 262 -22.16 -16.34 1.51
CA GLU A 262 -23.41 -17.05 1.79
C GLU A 262 -23.09 -18.50 2.15
N LEU A 263 -23.70 -19.01 3.22
CA LEU A 263 -23.78 -20.44 3.50
C LEU A 263 -24.94 -21.00 2.68
N VAL A 264 -24.67 -21.97 1.82
CA VAL A 264 -25.63 -22.60 0.92
C VAL A 264 -25.88 -24.03 1.40
N PRO A 265 -26.94 -24.27 2.19
CA PRO A 265 -27.25 -25.61 2.68
C PRO A 265 -27.77 -26.51 1.55
N ASP A 266 -27.68 -27.83 1.76
CA ASP A 266 -28.27 -28.84 0.88
C ASP A 266 -29.81 -28.76 0.80
N THR A 267 -30.43 -28.20 1.84
CA THR A 267 -31.88 -28.03 1.98
C THR A 267 -32.19 -26.68 2.63
N GLY A 268 -33.22 -26.00 2.11
CA GLY A 268 -33.58 -24.65 2.55
C GLY A 268 -32.91 -23.53 1.74
N PRO A 269 -33.20 -22.26 2.08
CA PRO A 269 -32.62 -21.12 1.38
C PRO A 269 -31.16 -20.86 1.81
N PRO A 270 -30.33 -20.24 0.94
CA PRO A 270 -29.03 -19.71 1.34
C PRO A 270 -29.15 -18.70 2.49
N VAL A 271 -28.14 -18.69 3.36
CA VAL A 271 -28.03 -17.77 4.49
C VAL A 271 -26.85 -16.83 4.26
N VAL A 272 -27.11 -15.53 4.24
CA VAL A 272 -26.04 -14.52 4.18
C VAL A 272 -25.32 -14.51 5.53
N ILE A 273 -24.06 -14.92 5.53
CA ILE A 273 -23.22 -15.00 6.74
C ILE A 273 -22.25 -13.83 6.88
N PHE A 274 -22.00 -13.12 5.79
CA PHE A 274 -21.24 -11.89 5.76
C PHE A 274 -21.69 -11.05 4.57
N ASP A 275 -22.05 -9.80 4.79
CA ASP A 275 -22.28 -8.79 3.75
C ASP A 275 -21.84 -7.43 4.31
N ALA A 276 -20.83 -6.83 3.70
CA ALA A 276 -20.25 -5.59 4.21
C ALA A 276 -19.67 -4.72 3.08
N SER A 277 -19.98 -3.42 3.14
CA SER A 277 -19.40 -2.36 2.31
C SER A 277 -18.34 -1.62 3.10
N PHE A 278 -17.07 -1.99 2.95
CA PHE A 278 -15.95 -1.32 3.58
C PHE A 278 -15.46 -0.11 2.78
N GLN A 279 -15.11 0.94 3.50
CA GLN A 279 -14.40 2.12 3.02
C GLN A 279 -13.54 2.69 4.14
N TYR A 280 -12.55 3.54 3.84
CA TYR A 280 -11.76 4.19 4.88
C TYR A 280 -12.63 4.98 5.86
N ASP A 281 -12.25 4.96 7.14
CA ASP A 281 -12.74 5.97 8.09
C ASP A 281 -12.10 7.34 7.83
N ASP A 282 -12.68 8.40 8.39
CA ASP A 282 -12.26 9.77 8.12
C ASP A 282 -10.77 9.99 8.50
N ALA A 283 -10.33 9.43 9.63
CA ALA A 283 -8.95 9.55 10.09
C ALA A 283 -7.96 8.90 9.13
N THR A 284 -8.29 7.71 8.62
CA THR A 284 -7.49 7.00 7.62
C THR A 284 -7.48 7.77 6.31
N ALA A 285 -8.64 8.25 5.84
CA ALA A 285 -8.77 9.00 4.61
C ALA A 285 -7.91 10.28 4.62
N ASP A 286 -7.94 11.05 5.72
CA ASP A 286 -7.09 12.24 5.87
C ASP A 286 -5.60 11.88 5.91
N ALA A 287 -5.22 10.85 6.67
CA ALA A 287 -3.83 10.43 6.80
C ALA A 287 -3.21 9.99 5.45
N VAL A 288 -3.93 9.19 4.65
CA VAL A 288 -3.42 8.75 3.35
C VAL A 288 -3.38 9.90 2.32
N LEU A 289 -4.32 10.86 2.40
CA LEU A 289 -4.31 12.04 1.55
C LEU A 289 -3.12 12.95 1.86
N ASP A 290 -2.82 13.17 3.13
CA ASP A 290 -1.66 13.97 3.55
C ASP A 290 -0.36 13.27 3.17
N GLN A 291 -0.26 11.96 3.37
CA GLN A 291 0.88 11.16 2.91
C GLN A 291 1.10 11.29 1.38
N ALA A 292 0.03 11.21 0.59
CA ALA A 292 0.11 11.36 -0.86
C ALA A 292 0.55 12.78 -1.28
N ARG A 293 0.02 13.82 -0.63
CA ARG A 293 0.38 15.23 -0.90
C ARG A 293 1.84 15.52 -0.55
N GLU A 294 2.27 15.10 0.64
CA GLU A 294 3.64 15.30 1.11
C GLU A 294 4.63 14.55 0.20
N GLY A 295 4.38 13.27 -0.08
CA GLY A 295 5.19 12.47 -0.98
C GLY A 295 5.30 13.09 -2.37
N ARG A 296 4.18 13.52 -2.96
CA ARG A 296 4.16 14.19 -4.27
C ARG A 296 4.94 15.49 -4.24
N SER A 297 4.79 16.30 -3.19
CA SER A 297 5.50 17.58 -3.05
C SER A 297 7.01 17.37 -2.96
N GLN A 298 7.46 16.36 -2.22
CA GLN A 298 8.86 16.01 -2.05
C GLN A 298 9.46 15.49 -3.37
N LEU A 299 8.74 14.63 -4.09
CA LEU A 299 9.15 14.13 -5.40
C LEU A 299 9.29 15.26 -6.42
N LEU A 300 8.36 16.22 -6.45
CA LEU A 300 8.43 17.37 -7.35
C LEU A 300 9.56 18.33 -6.97
N LEU A 301 9.76 18.59 -5.68
CA LEU A 301 10.82 19.47 -5.21
C LEU A 301 12.20 18.90 -5.57
N LEU A 302 12.46 17.65 -5.19
CA LEU A 302 13.77 17.01 -5.35
C LEU A 302 14.02 16.51 -6.77
N GLY A 303 12.97 16.07 -7.48
CA GLY A 303 13.08 15.51 -8.81
C GLY A 303 12.92 16.51 -9.95
N ARG A 304 12.27 17.65 -9.71
CA ARG A 304 11.97 18.63 -10.77
C ARG A 304 12.44 20.03 -10.43
N TYR A 305 11.93 20.65 -9.36
CA TYR A 305 12.14 22.07 -9.13
C TYR A 305 13.58 22.41 -8.73
N LEU A 306 14.15 21.69 -7.77
CA LEU A 306 15.51 21.94 -7.30
C LEU A 306 16.58 21.64 -8.37
N PRO A 307 16.53 20.50 -9.11
CA PRO A 307 17.44 20.26 -10.23
C PRO A 307 17.34 21.33 -11.33
N ILE A 308 16.13 21.77 -11.70
CA ILE A 308 15.95 22.83 -12.71
C ILE A 308 16.54 24.14 -12.22
N GLY A 309 16.28 24.53 -10.96
CA GLY A 309 16.85 25.73 -10.35
C GLY A 309 18.37 25.73 -10.35
N LEU A 310 18.98 24.61 -9.92
CA LEU A 310 20.43 24.41 -9.93
C LEU A 310 21.01 24.45 -11.35
N LEU A 311 20.32 23.87 -12.33
CA LEU A 311 20.74 23.90 -13.73
C LEU A 311 20.72 25.32 -14.29
N VAL A 312 19.64 26.09 -14.06
CA VAL A 312 19.52 27.47 -14.55
C VAL A 312 20.59 28.36 -13.92
N VAL A 313 20.72 28.33 -12.59
CA VAL A 313 21.75 29.11 -11.87
C VAL A 313 23.14 28.69 -12.32
N GLY A 314 23.37 27.38 -12.47
CA GLY A 314 24.65 26.83 -12.91
C GLY A 314 25.06 27.30 -14.30
N VAL A 315 24.14 27.23 -15.26
CA VAL A 315 24.38 27.69 -16.64
C VAL A 315 24.62 29.20 -16.68
N LEU A 316 23.83 30.00 -15.97
CA LEU A 316 24.02 31.46 -15.92
C LEU A 316 25.38 31.83 -15.32
N ALA A 317 25.78 31.19 -14.21
CA ALA A 317 27.08 31.40 -13.60
C ALA A 317 28.23 30.98 -14.52
N ALA A 318 28.09 29.85 -15.23
CA ALA A 318 29.08 29.39 -16.19
C ALA A 318 29.25 30.35 -17.37
N VAL A 319 28.15 30.83 -17.96
CA VAL A 319 28.16 31.82 -19.05
C VAL A 319 28.77 33.14 -18.59
N ALA A 320 28.38 33.65 -17.42
CA ALA A 320 28.94 34.87 -16.85
C ALA A 320 30.45 34.73 -16.59
N GLY A 321 30.89 33.58 -16.08
CA GLY A 321 32.30 33.23 -15.89
C GLY A 321 33.09 33.29 -17.20
N ILE A 322 32.57 32.65 -18.26
CA ILE A 322 33.18 32.67 -19.60
C ILE A 322 33.29 34.10 -20.14
N VAL A 323 32.24 34.91 -20.03
CA VAL A 323 32.23 36.30 -20.51
C VAL A 323 33.28 37.14 -19.77
N LEU A 324 33.40 36.99 -18.45
CA LEU A 324 34.38 37.71 -17.64
C LEU A 324 35.83 37.30 -17.94
N VAL A 325 36.07 36.03 -18.24
CA VAL A 325 37.40 35.55 -18.67
C VAL A 325 37.77 36.06 -20.06
N ARG A 326 36.79 36.18 -20.98
CA ARG A 326 37.00 36.64 -22.37
C ARG A 326 37.14 38.16 -22.52
N ARG A 327 36.70 38.97 -21.55
CA ARG A 327 36.93 40.43 -21.55
C ARG A 327 38.41 40.73 -21.27
N VAL A 328 39.24 40.68 -22.31
CA VAL A 328 40.63 41.18 -22.29
C VAL A 328 40.59 42.70 -22.16
N PRO A 329 41.29 43.33 -21.19
CA PRO A 329 41.44 44.77 -21.20
C PRO A 329 42.27 45.16 -22.43
N ARG A 330 41.70 45.96 -23.34
CA ARG A 330 42.49 46.66 -24.36
C ARG A 330 43.50 47.53 -23.61
N ARG A 331 44.78 47.13 -23.59
CA ARG A 331 45.86 48.03 -23.21
C ARG A 331 45.80 49.20 -24.18
N ALA A 332 45.52 50.40 -23.66
CA ALA A 332 45.68 51.63 -24.43
C ALA A 332 47.14 51.68 -24.94
N PRO A 333 47.38 52.00 -26.22
CA PRO A 333 48.73 52.11 -26.74
C PRO A 333 49.46 53.22 -25.97
N ALA A 334 50.64 52.88 -25.44
CA ALA A 334 51.50 53.85 -24.78
C ALA A 334 51.93 54.89 -25.83
N VAL A 335 51.52 56.14 -25.62
CA VAL A 335 52.07 57.30 -26.34
C VAL A 335 53.55 57.39 -25.95
N ARG A 336 54.45 57.19 -26.92
CA ARG A 336 55.85 57.59 -26.77
C ARG A 336 55.89 59.10 -26.71
N ALA A 337 56.35 59.65 -25.59
CA ALA A 337 56.92 61.00 -25.57
C ALA A 337 58.39 60.88 -25.99
N ASP A 338 58.82 61.85 -26.79
CA ASP A 338 60.13 61.97 -27.44
C ASP A 338 61.33 61.91 -26.48
#